data_AF-A0A6N6T646-F1
#
_entry.id   AF-A0A6N6T646-F1
#
_cell.length_a   1.000
_cell.length_b   1.000
_cell.length_c   1.000
_cell.angle_alpha   90.00
_cell.angle_beta   90.00
_cell.angle_gamma   90.00
#
_symmetry.space_group_name_H-M   'P 1'
#
loop_
_entity.id
_entity.type
_entity.pdbx_description
1 polymer ?
#
loop_
_entity_poly.entity_id
_entity_poly.type
_entity_poly.pdbx_seq_one_letter_code
_entity_poly.pdbx_strand_id
1 'polypeptide(L)'
;MKSIDLEASRNEAPPDVALIQTALCYLMTRYTLRPCSGLNFTIVHHLQMLLAHPDMARRPERGKVYRELLQHWRSIAMQQQVASSDCALARQPALH
;
A
#
# COMPACT_ATOMS: atom_id res chain seq x y z
N MET A 1 -27.79 26.72 18.51
CA MET A 1 -27.86 25.29 18.94
C MET A 1 -28.34 24.51 17.73
N LYS A 2 -27.72 23.45 17.22
CA LYS A 2 -26.58 22.63 17.63
C LYS A 2 -26.13 21.88 16.34
N SER A 3 -24.85 21.97 15.95
CA SER A 3 -24.27 21.16 14.87
C SER A 3 -24.27 19.69 15.26
N ILE A 4 -24.76 18.79 14.40
CA ILE A 4 -24.74 17.34 14.66
C ILE A 4 -24.34 16.46 13.46
N ASP A 5 -24.01 17.01 12.28
CA ASP A 5 -23.73 16.20 11.08
C ASP A 5 -22.24 15.92 10.80
N LEU A 6 -21.38 15.81 11.81
CA LEU A 6 -19.95 15.48 11.60
C LEU A 6 -19.47 14.17 12.25
N GLU A 7 -20.33 13.44 12.95
CA GLU A 7 -19.94 12.25 13.74
C GLU A 7 -20.35 10.91 13.10
N ALA A 8 -20.80 10.89 11.83
CA ALA A 8 -21.17 9.66 11.14
C ALA A 8 -19.98 8.96 10.44
N SER A 9 -18.84 9.65 10.25
CA SER A 9 -17.72 9.12 9.46
C SER A 9 -16.67 8.34 10.26
N ARG A 10 -16.80 8.23 11.60
CA ARG A 10 -15.74 7.68 12.48
C ARG A 10 -15.88 6.22 12.87
N ASN A 11 -16.99 5.56 12.52
CA ASN A 11 -17.28 4.17 12.91
C ASN A 11 -17.39 3.23 11.71
N GLU A 12 -16.65 3.49 10.64
CA GLU A 12 -16.54 2.48 9.58
C GLU A 12 -15.63 1.37 10.09
N ALA A 13 -16.20 0.19 10.32
CA ALA A 13 -15.44 -0.98 10.71
C ALA A 13 -14.36 -1.23 9.65
N PRO A 14 -13.13 -1.59 10.06
CA PRO A 14 -12.07 -1.88 9.10
C PRO A 14 -12.54 -3.00 8.16
N PRO A 15 -12.13 -2.98 6.88
CA PRO A 15 -12.51 -4.00 5.92
C PRO A 15 -12.11 -5.39 6.42
N ASP A 16 -12.94 -6.39 6.14
CA ASP A 16 -12.65 -7.78 6.52
C ASP A 16 -11.26 -8.22 6.03
N VAL A 17 -10.54 -8.95 6.87
CA VAL A 17 -9.20 -9.48 6.60
C VAL A 17 -9.17 -10.25 5.28
N ALA A 18 -10.19 -11.07 5.02
CA ALA A 18 -10.25 -11.88 3.79
C ALA A 18 -10.37 -11.00 2.54
N LEU A 19 -11.10 -9.88 2.63
CA LEU A 19 -11.21 -8.92 1.54
C LEU A 19 -9.86 -8.25 1.26
N ILE A 20 -9.14 -7.82 2.31
CA ILE A 20 -7.81 -7.20 2.17
C ILE A 20 -6.82 -8.19 1.55
N GLN A 21 -6.83 -9.46 1.99
CA GLN A 21 -5.98 -10.51 1.45
C GLN A 21 -6.31 -10.82 -0.03
N THR A 22 -7.59 -10.85 -0.38
CA THR A 22 -8.04 -11.07 -1.77
C THR A 22 -7.58 -9.92 -2.66
N ALA A 23 -7.74 -8.67 -2.21
CA ALA A 23 -7.23 -7.50 -2.91
C ALA A 23 -5.71 -7.54 -3.08
N LEU A 24 -4.97 -7.92 -2.03
CA LEU A 24 -3.51 -8.10 -2.12
C LEU A 24 -3.12 -9.14 -3.17
N CYS A 25 -3.77 -10.31 -3.16
CA CYS A 25 -3.50 -11.37 -4.13
C CYS A 25 -3.74 -10.89 -5.57
N TYR A 26 -4.87 -10.21 -5.80
CA TYR A 26 -5.19 -9.60 -7.09
C TYR A 26 -4.15 -8.57 -7.52
N LEU A 27 -3.79 -7.63 -6.64
CA LEU A 27 -2.84 -6.55 -6.94
C LEU A 27 -1.44 -7.09 -7.25
N MET A 28 -0.95 -8.06 -6.46
CA MET A 28 0.35 -8.70 -6.71
C MET A 28 0.34 -9.47 -8.03
N THR A 29 -0.73 -10.21 -8.32
CA THR A 29 -0.88 -10.92 -9.61
C THR A 29 -0.94 -9.93 -10.77
N ARG A 30 -1.66 -8.82 -10.63
CA ARG A 30 -1.70 -7.78 -11.66
C ARG A 30 -0.33 -7.14 -11.87
N TYR A 31 0.43 -6.95 -10.79
CA TYR A 31 1.79 -6.43 -10.86
C TYR A 31 2.74 -7.37 -11.61
N THR A 32 2.67 -8.68 -11.40
CA THR A 32 3.52 -9.64 -12.13
C THR A 32 3.22 -9.64 -13.63
N LEU A 33 1.96 -9.42 -14.02
CA LEU A 33 1.56 -9.31 -15.43
C LEU A 33 1.98 -7.97 -16.06
N ARG A 34 1.83 -6.87 -15.32
CA ARG A 34 2.17 -5.53 -15.79
C ARG A 34 2.67 -4.66 -14.63
N PRO A 35 3.99 -4.59 -14.43
CA PRO A 35 4.58 -3.76 -13.39
C PRO A 35 4.25 -2.28 -13.61
N CYS A 36 3.76 -1.60 -12.57
CA CYS A 36 3.64 -0.15 -12.58
C CYS A 36 3.75 0.42 -11.16
N SER A 37 4.24 1.66 -11.05
CA SER A 37 4.52 2.30 -9.76
C SER A 37 3.29 2.48 -8.89
N GLY A 38 2.15 2.84 -9.49
CA GLY A 38 0.88 2.96 -8.75
C GLY A 38 0.47 1.66 -8.04
N LEU A 39 0.71 0.49 -8.66
CA LEU A 39 0.38 -0.79 -8.03
C LEU A 39 1.27 -1.07 -6.81
N ASN A 40 2.56 -0.73 -6.84
CA ASN A 40 3.45 -0.92 -5.69
C ASN A 40 2.98 -0.15 -4.45
N PHE A 41 2.65 1.13 -4.62
CA PHE A 41 2.12 1.94 -3.52
C PHE A 41 0.79 1.39 -3.01
N THR A 42 -0.06 0.92 -3.91
CA THR A 42 -1.36 0.33 -3.54
C THR A 42 -1.18 -0.96 -2.76
N ILE A 43 -0.24 -1.83 -3.15
CA ILE A 43 0.11 -3.06 -2.43
C ILE A 43 0.66 -2.74 -1.03
N VAL A 44 1.58 -1.77 -0.93
CA VAL A 44 2.13 -1.31 0.35
C VAL A 44 1.03 -0.80 1.28
N HIS A 45 0.08 -0.03 0.75
CA HIS A 45 -1.06 0.48 1.52
C HIS A 45 -1.94 -0.66 2.07
N HIS A 46 -2.30 -1.64 1.24
CA HIS A 46 -3.12 -2.78 1.67
C HIS A 46 -2.39 -3.67 2.69
N LEU A 47 -1.07 -3.83 2.58
CA LEU A 47 -0.27 -4.56 3.58
C LEU A 47 -0.24 -3.84 4.93
N GLN A 48 -0.16 -2.51 4.94
CA GLN A 48 -0.24 -1.71 6.17
C GLN A 48 -1.63 -1.82 6.81
N MET A 49 -2.68 -1.73 6.00
CA MET A 49 -4.06 -1.90 6.46
C MET A 49 -4.28 -3.29 7.06
N LEU A 50 -3.77 -4.35 6.41
CA LEU A 50 -3.83 -5.72 6.93
C LEU A 50 -3.11 -5.83 8.29
N LEU A 51 -1.88 -5.31 8.38
CA LEU A 51 -1.08 -5.38 9.61
C LEU A 51 -1.66 -4.55 10.77
N ALA A 52 -2.40 -3.48 10.47
CA ALA A 52 -3.11 -2.67 11.44
C ALA A 52 -4.46 -3.29 11.90
N HIS A 53 -4.93 -4.34 11.21
CA HIS A 53 -6.24 -4.94 11.51
C HIS A 53 -6.24 -5.63 12.88
N PRO A 54 -7.27 -5.44 13.73
CA PRO A 54 -7.30 -6.01 15.08
C PRO A 54 -7.21 -7.55 15.11
N ASP A 55 -7.79 -8.23 14.12
CA ASP A 55 -7.69 -9.70 14.02
C ASP A 55 -6.28 -10.21 13.74
N MET A 56 -5.42 -9.37 13.13
CA MET A 56 -4.02 -9.72 12.90
C MET A 56 -3.19 -9.62 14.18
N ALA A 57 -3.59 -8.82 15.16
CA ALA A 57 -2.94 -8.77 16.47
C ALA A 57 -3.02 -10.12 17.20
N ARG A 58 -4.07 -10.91 16.94
CA ARG A 58 -4.27 -12.25 17.52
C ARG A 58 -3.46 -13.34 16.81
N ARG A 59 -2.75 -13.03 15.71
CA ARG A 59 -2.04 -14.00 14.86
C ARG A 59 -0.62 -13.52 14.52
N PRO A 60 0.31 -13.49 15.51
CA PRO A 60 1.64 -12.90 15.34
C PRO A 60 2.48 -13.59 14.26
N GLU A 61 2.37 -14.91 14.12
CA GLU A 61 3.08 -15.69 13.09
C GLU A 61 2.69 -15.26 11.67
N ARG A 62 1.39 -15.05 11.42
CA ARG A 62 0.92 -14.53 10.13
C ARG A 62 1.36 -13.08 9.93
N GLY A 63 1.37 -12.29 11.00
CA GLY A 63 1.86 -10.92 10.99
C GLY A 63 3.35 -10.79 10.61
N LYS A 64 4.19 -11.80 10.91
CA LYS A 64 5.59 -11.81 10.49
C LYS A 64 5.72 -11.87 8.96
N VAL A 65 5.02 -12.80 8.32
CA VAL A 65 5.04 -12.97 6.86
C VAL A 65 4.60 -11.68 6.15
N TYR A 66 3.52 -11.04 6.62
CA TYR A 66 3.06 -9.79 6.02
C TYR A 66 4.00 -8.61 6.26
N ARG A 67 4.76 -8.60 7.36
CA ARG A 67 5.80 -7.58 7.61
C ARG A 67 6.98 -7.73 6.67
N GLU A 68 7.46 -8.96 6.46
CA GLU A 68 8.53 -9.25 5.49
C GLU A 68 8.08 -8.85 4.08
N LEU A 69 6.83 -9.19 3.72
CA LEU A 69 6.25 -8.79 2.45
C LEU A 69 6.14 -7.26 2.32
N LEU A 70 5.72 -6.56 3.37
CA LEU A 70 5.66 -5.10 3.38
C LEU A 70 7.04 -4.47 3.18
N GLN A 71 8.08 -5.00 3.82
CA GLN A 71 9.44 -4.52 3.64
C GLN A 71 9.90 -4.70 2.19
N HIS A 72 9.62 -5.85 1.60
CA HIS A 72 9.95 -6.13 0.20
C HIS A 72 9.29 -5.13 -0.76
N TRP A 73 7.98 -4.91 -0.65
CA TRP A 73 7.27 -3.99 -1.53
C TRP A 73 7.64 -2.52 -1.32
N ARG A 74 8.02 -2.12 -0.10
CA ARG A 74 8.59 -0.78 0.15
C ARG A 74 9.90 -0.58 -0.60
N SER A 75 10.79 -1.57 -0.62
CA SER A 75 12.04 -1.49 -1.37
C SER A 75 11.78 -1.34 -2.88
N ILE A 76 10.85 -2.11 -3.45
CA ILE A 76 10.46 -1.98 -4.86
C ILE A 76 9.90 -0.58 -5.14
N ALA A 77 9.01 -0.09 -4.29
CA ALA A 77 8.40 1.24 -4.45
C ALA A 77 9.45 2.37 -4.36
N MET A 78 10.47 2.24 -3.51
CA MET A 78 11.58 3.19 -3.42
C MET A 78 12.47 3.16 -4.66
N GLN A 79 12.85 1.97 -5.13
CA GLN A 79 13.68 1.81 -6.34
C GLN A 79 13.03 2.45 -7.57
N GLN A 80 11.71 2.32 -7.71
CA GLN A 80 10.99 2.95 -8.82
C GLN A 80 10.88 4.47 -8.70
N GLN A 81 10.80 5.02 -7.49
CA GLN A 81 10.85 6.47 -7.28
C GLN A 81 12.20 7.05 -7.70
N VAL A 82 13.30 6.40 -7.32
CA VAL A 82 14.65 6.80 -7.71
C VAL A 82 14.79 6.77 -9.23
N ALA A 83 14.41 5.66 -9.88
CA ALA A 83 14.45 5.54 -11.34
C ALA A 83 13.61 6.61 -12.06
N SER A 84 12.44 6.98 -11.51
CA SER A 84 11.62 8.06 -12.08
C SER A 84 12.22 9.45 -11.88
N SER A 85 12.92 9.67 -10.76
CA SER A 85 13.56 10.95 -10.43
C SER A 85 14.82 11.19 -11.25
N ASP A 86 15.65 10.16 -11.43
CA ASP A 86 16.85 10.21 -12.27
C ASP A 86 16.50 10.48 -13.74
N CYS A 87 15.42 9.88 -14.23
CA CYS A 87 14.90 10.14 -15.58
C CYS A 87 14.34 11.57 -15.73
N ALA A 88 13.74 12.13 -14.68
CA ALA A 88 13.26 13.52 -14.68
C ALA A 88 14.42 14.53 -14.68
N LEU A 89 15.51 14.25 -13.95
CA LEU A 89 16.73 15.05 -13.93
C LEU A 89 17.49 15.01 -15.28
N ALA A 90 17.58 13.84 -15.91
CA ALA A 90 18.21 13.69 -17.22
C ALA A 90 17.46 14.41 -18.37
N ARG A 91 16.22 14.86 -18.12
CA ARG A 91 15.36 15.50 -19.12
C ARG A 91 15.37 17.02 -19.06
N GLN A 92 16.19 17.65 -18.21
CA GLN A 92 16.44 19.08 -18.27
C GLN A 92 17.36 19.39 -19.46
N PRO A 93 16.89 20.04 -20.54
CA PRO A 93 17.80 20.56 -21.53
C PRO A 93 18.62 21.67 -20.87
N ALA A 94 19.95 21.58 -20.99
CA ALA A 94 20.84 22.69 -20.68
C ALA A 94 20.37 23.91 -21.49
N LEU A 95 19.69 24.84 -20.82
CA LEU A 95 19.39 26.14 -21.38
C LEU A 95 20.64 27.02 -21.19
N HIS A 96 21.09 27.49 -22.35
CA HIS A 96 22.22 28.34 -22.71
C HIS A 96 22.61 29.44 -21.71
#